data_AF-A0A9N9BJT7-F1
#
_entry.id   AF-A0A9N9BJT7-F1
#
_cell.length_a   1.000
_cell.length_b   1.000
_cell.length_c   1.000
_cell.angle_alpha   90.00
_cell.angle_beta   90.00
_cell.angle_gamma   90.00
#
_symmetry.space_group_name_H-M   'P 1'
#
loop_
_entity.id
_entity.type
_entity.pdbx_description
1 polymer ?
#
loop_
_entity_poly.entity_id
_entity_poly.type
_entity_poly.pdbx_seq_one_letter_code
_entity_poly.pdbx_strand_id
1 'polypeptide(L)'
;ELKPNIRQTQCCPKFYCQECIQNMENSSICTICKQRTSFKECPQISRLINSSLGNLVNTFYDTVRNYFSPSNKPNTTNDDLPHDYSDAGIFKIKVVNMHDIKLDLYVEGDETIEILKLKIQQKDGIRSEYQRLIFLGKQLENHNTISFYKIKPDCTIHLVSRYNGS
;
A
#
# COMPACT_ATOMS: atom_id res chain seq x y z
N GLU A 1 12.65 10.97 7.87
CA GLU A 1 11.91 11.29 9.12
C GLU A 1 10.40 11.47 8.88
N LEU A 2 9.57 10.71 9.60
CA LEU A 2 8.13 10.92 9.66
C LEU A 2 7.83 12.12 10.56
N LYS A 3 7.26 13.17 9.97
CA LYS A 3 6.88 14.37 10.74
C LYS A 3 5.67 14.03 11.63
N PRO A 4 5.68 14.43 12.92
CA PRO A 4 4.56 14.20 13.81
C PRO A 4 3.27 14.86 13.28
N ASN A 5 2.11 14.40 13.74
CA ASN A 5 0.79 14.93 13.38
C ASN A 5 0.39 14.70 11.91
N ILE A 6 0.46 13.44 11.47
CA ILE A 6 -0.04 13.02 10.17
C ILE A 6 -1.57 13.13 10.11
N ARG A 7 -2.08 13.80 9.08
CA ARG A 7 -3.50 13.99 8.81
C ARG A 7 -3.89 13.36 7.48
N GLN A 8 -5.11 12.85 7.41
CA GLN A 8 -5.69 12.25 6.22
C GLN A 8 -6.73 13.18 5.60
N THR A 9 -6.74 13.26 4.27
CA THR A 9 -7.85 13.89 3.55
C THR A 9 -9.15 13.09 3.72
N GLN A 10 -10.28 13.78 3.82
CA GLN A 10 -11.58 13.11 3.93
C GLN A 10 -12.09 12.54 2.60
N CYS A 11 -11.63 13.11 1.47
CA CYS A 11 -12.09 12.71 0.13
C CYS A 11 -11.28 11.54 -0.48
N CYS A 12 -10.03 11.33 -0.05
CA CYS A 12 -9.11 10.33 -0.60
C CYS A 12 -8.20 9.78 0.52
N PRO A 13 -7.67 8.55 0.38
CA PRO A 13 -6.76 7.96 1.36
C PRO A 13 -5.32 8.49 1.22
N LYS A 14 -5.12 9.81 1.25
CA LYS A 14 -3.79 10.44 1.26
C LYS A 14 -3.48 11.09 2.60
N PHE A 15 -2.24 10.92 3.02
CA PHE A 15 -1.72 11.44 4.27
C PHE A 15 -0.78 12.61 4.02
N TYR A 16 -0.83 13.58 4.92
CA TYR A 16 0.02 14.76 4.89
C TYR A 16 0.49 15.08 6.30
N CYS A 17 1.70 15.61 6.41
CA CYS A 17 2.16 16.18 7.66
C CYS A 17 1.53 17.56 7.91
N GLN A 18 1.42 17.97 9.17
CA GLN A 18 0.88 19.29 9.54
C GLN A 18 1.58 20.45 8.81
N GLU A 19 2.91 20.42 8.77
CA GLU A 19 3.74 21.44 8.09
C GLU A 19 3.51 21.44 6.57
N CYS A 20 3.31 20.25 5.99
CA CYS A 20 3.03 20.07 4.58
C CYS A 20 1.70 20.75 4.21
N ILE A 21 0.68 20.64 5.08
CA ILE A 21 -0.63 21.28 4.90
C ILE A 21 -0.51 22.80 5.02
N GLN A 22 0.31 23.28 5.96
CA GLN A 22 0.55 24.72 6.17
C GLN A 22 1.27 25.38 4.99
N ASN A 23 2.14 24.63 4.30
CA ASN A 23 2.89 25.11 3.14
C ASN A 23 2.15 24.94 1.81
N MET A 24 0.93 24.40 1.80
CA MET A 24 0.12 24.33 0.57
C MET A 24 -0.52 25.68 0.27
N GLU A 25 -0.33 26.18 -0.96
CA GLU A 25 -1.01 27.39 -1.46
C GLU A 25 -2.54 27.32 -1.32
N ASN A 26 -3.12 26.11 -1.39
CA ASN A 26 -4.55 25.85 -1.22
C ASN A 26 -4.79 24.68 -0.26
N SER A 27 -4.56 24.89 1.04
CA SER A 27 -4.71 23.93 2.14
C SER A 27 -6.14 23.39 2.37
N SER A 28 -7.07 23.64 1.44
CA SER A 28 -8.42 23.06 1.43
C SER A 28 -8.69 22.21 0.19
N ILE A 29 -7.73 22.04 -0.73
CA ILE A 29 -7.90 21.26 -1.95
C ILE A 29 -7.06 19.99 -1.87
N CYS A 30 -7.68 18.84 -2.16
CA CYS A 30 -6.97 17.58 -2.22
C CYS A 30 -6.07 17.52 -3.46
N THR A 31 -4.79 17.22 -3.29
CA THR A 31 -3.87 17.11 -4.43
C THR A 31 -4.19 15.95 -5.38
N ILE A 32 -4.94 14.93 -4.91
CA ILE A 32 -5.39 13.78 -5.71
C ILE A 32 -6.62 14.16 -6.54
N CYS A 33 -7.78 14.30 -5.90
CA CYS A 33 -9.05 14.46 -6.63
C CYS A 33 -9.39 15.91 -6.99
N LYS A 34 -8.55 16.88 -6.59
CA LYS A 34 -8.75 18.32 -6.78
C LYS A 34 -10.05 18.89 -6.19
N GLN A 35 -10.73 18.10 -5.35
CA GLN A 35 -11.92 18.55 -4.62
C GLN A 35 -11.55 19.22 -3.31
N ARG A 36 -12.47 20.05 -2.79
CA ARG A 36 -12.35 20.63 -1.47
C ARG A 36 -12.43 19.52 -0.40
N THR A 37 -11.50 19.51 0.54
CA THR A 37 -11.40 18.52 1.61
C THR A 37 -11.01 19.18 2.93
N SER A 38 -11.30 18.52 4.04
CA SER A 38 -10.67 18.79 5.33
C SER A 38 -9.60 17.74 5.63
N PHE A 39 -8.70 18.08 6.56
CA PHE A 39 -7.59 17.24 6.99
C PHE A 39 -7.84 16.84 8.45
N LYS A 40 -8.12 15.55 8.69
CA LYS A 40 -8.33 15.04 10.04
C LYS A 40 -7.14 14.22 10.50
N GLU A 41 -6.80 14.34 11.77
CA GLU A 41 -5.87 13.41 12.40
C GLU A 41 -6.41 12.00 12.30
N CYS A 42 -5.51 11.05 12.05
CA CYS A 42 -5.84 9.63 12.09
C CYS A 42 -5.19 9.04 13.35
N PRO A 43 -5.95 8.87 14.46
CA PRO A 43 -5.39 8.42 15.73
C PRO A 43 -4.68 7.07 15.62
N GLN A 44 -5.11 6.22 14.70
CA GLN A 44 -4.47 4.93 14.43
C GLN A 44 -3.07 5.11 13.83
N ILE A 45 -2.91 6.03 12.87
CA ILE A 45 -1.60 6.34 12.28
C ILE A 45 -0.70 7.04 13.30
N SER A 46 -1.22 7.97 14.09
CA SER A 46 -0.45 8.60 15.17
C SER A 46 0.04 7.58 16.20
N ARG A 47 -0.78 6.61 16.56
CA ARG A 47 -0.39 5.49 17.45
C ARG A 47 0.65 4.59 16.80
N LEU A 48 0.53 4.29 15.51
CA LEU A 48 1.49 3.46 14.78
C LEU A 48 2.87 4.11 14.71
N ILE A 49 2.94 5.42 14.43
CA ILE A 49 4.19 6.19 14.40
C ILE A 49 4.85 6.25 15.79
N ASN A 50 4.06 6.40 16.84
CA ASN A 50 4.56 6.54 18.21
C ASN A 50 4.80 5.19 18.93
N SER A 51 4.27 4.09 18.41
CA SER A 51 4.52 2.74 18.94
C SER A 51 5.89 2.24 18.46
N SER A 52 6.53 1.30 19.18
CA SER A 52 7.83 0.71 18.81
C SER A 52 7.87 -0.01 17.44
N LEU A 53 6.75 -0.09 16.72
CA LEU A 53 6.66 -0.40 15.28
C LEU A 53 7.20 0.74 14.39
N GLY A 54 7.35 1.95 14.90
CA GLY A 54 7.86 3.13 14.20
C GLY A 54 9.26 2.93 13.62
N ASN A 55 10.09 2.07 14.21
CA ASN A 55 11.40 1.74 13.65
C ASN A 55 11.31 0.92 12.35
N LEU A 56 10.36 -0.01 12.23
CA LEU A 56 10.09 -0.76 11.00
C LEU A 56 9.40 0.13 9.94
N VAL A 57 8.51 1.01 10.38
CA VAL A 57 7.82 1.98 9.51
C VAL A 57 8.79 3.04 8.99
N ASN A 58 9.81 3.45 9.75
CA ASN A 58 10.85 4.40 9.33
C ASN A 58 11.71 3.81 8.20
N THR A 59 12.16 2.56 8.32
CA THR A 59 12.90 1.89 7.25
C THR A 59 12.04 1.77 6.00
N PHE A 60 10.77 1.38 6.16
CA PHE A 60 9.84 1.26 5.05
C PHE A 60 9.56 2.60 4.36
N TYR A 61 9.30 3.69 5.10
CA TYR A 61 9.05 5.01 4.53
C TYR A 61 10.27 5.63 3.85
N ASP A 62 11.48 5.43 4.39
CA ASP A 62 12.69 5.96 3.78
C ASP A 62 13.14 5.11 2.57
N THR A 63 12.90 3.80 2.57
CA THR A 63 13.05 2.95 1.37
C THR A 63 12.07 3.37 0.28
N VAL A 64 10.79 3.54 0.62
CA VAL A 64 9.74 4.07 -0.26
C VAL A 64 10.15 5.44 -0.81
N ARG A 65 10.53 6.41 0.03
CA ARG A 65 10.92 7.77 -0.40
C ARG A 65 12.17 7.78 -1.30
N ASN A 66 13.17 6.94 -1.02
CA ASN A 66 14.38 6.84 -1.85
C ASN A 66 14.12 6.16 -3.19
N TYR A 67 13.15 5.24 -3.25
CA TYR A 67 12.68 4.61 -4.50
C TYR A 67 11.83 5.58 -5.33
N PHE A 68 11.01 6.41 -4.68
CA PHE A 68 10.16 7.42 -5.32
C PHE A 68 10.88 8.76 -5.61
N SER A 69 12.19 8.85 -5.38
CA SER A 69 12.99 10.01 -5.77
C SER A 69 13.21 10.01 -7.29
N PRO A 70 12.86 11.09 -8.02
CA PRO A 70 12.97 11.16 -9.48
C PRO A 70 14.38 10.87 -10.03
N SER A 71 15.40 11.03 -9.18
CA SER A 71 16.81 10.89 -9.51
C SER A 71 17.33 9.44 -9.56
N ASN A 72 16.54 8.44 -9.15
CA ASN A 72 16.98 7.03 -9.08
C ASN A 72 16.23 6.08 -10.03
N LYS A 73 15.58 6.59 -11.09
CA LYS A 73 14.99 5.71 -12.12
C LYS A 73 16.11 4.93 -12.84
N PRO A 74 16.13 3.58 -12.79
CA PRO A 74 17.01 2.83 -13.66
C PRO A 74 16.56 3.03 -15.11
N ASN A 75 17.44 3.59 -15.94
CA ASN A 75 17.25 3.64 -17.38
C ASN A 75 17.15 2.19 -17.91
N THR A 76 15.96 1.80 -18.36
CA THR A 76 15.79 0.58 -19.14
C THR A 76 15.17 0.95 -20.48
N THR A 77 16.02 0.90 -21.50
CA THR A 77 15.70 0.99 -22.91
C THR A 77 15.21 -0.35 -23.44
N ASN A 78 14.16 -0.27 -24.26
CA ASN A 78 13.91 -1.03 -25.49
C ASN A 78 13.00 -2.29 -25.48
N ASP A 79 11.99 -2.15 -26.36
CA ASP A 79 11.41 -3.10 -27.32
C ASP A 79 10.21 -4.00 -26.93
N ASP A 80 9.06 -3.63 -27.52
CA ASP A 80 7.95 -4.44 -28.01
C ASP A 80 7.13 -5.33 -27.05
N LEU A 81 6.40 -4.75 -26.09
CA LEU A 81 5.20 -5.38 -25.50
C LEU A 81 4.13 -4.33 -25.13
N PRO A 82 2.81 -4.62 -25.27
CA PRO A 82 1.76 -3.61 -25.15
C PRO A 82 1.65 -3.06 -23.72
N HIS A 83 1.89 -1.76 -23.62
CA HIS A 83 1.71 -0.83 -22.49
C HIS A 83 1.47 -1.48 -21.12
N ASP A 84 2.59 -1.53 -20.40
CA ASP A 84 2.78 -1.96 -19.03
C ASP A 84 1.79 -1.28 -18.05
N TYR A 85 1.17 -2.07 -17.16
CA TYR A 85 0.30 -1.59 -16.08
C TYR A 85 1.09 -0.92 -14.95
N SER A 86 2.40 -0.72 -15.12
CA SER A 86 3.27 0.06 -14.22
C SER A 86 2.93 1.55 -14.17
N ASP A 87 2.15 2.07 -15.14
CA ASP A 87 1.66 3.46 -15.16
C ASP A 87 0.21 3.60 -14.64
N ALA A 88 -0.45 2.49 -14.35
CA ALA A 88 -1.77 2.50 -13.72
C ALA A 88 -1.56 2.67 -12.21
N GLY A 89 -1.82 3.87 -11.70
CA GLY A 89 -1.79 4.17 -10.26
C GLY A 89 -2.71 3.26 -9.41
N ILE A 90 -2.89 3.62 -8.15
CA ILE A 90 -3.61 2.81 -7.15
C ILE A 90 -4.90 2.18 -7.72
N PHE A 91 -4.97 0.85 -7.73
CA PHE A 91 -6.12 0.08 -8.21
C PHE A 91 -6.62 -0.91 -7.15
N LYS A 92 -7.86 -1.39 -7.33
CA LYS A 92 -8.51 -2.29 -6.37
C LYS A 92 -8.28 -3.75 -6.74
N ILE A 93 -8.04 -4.60 -5.75
CA ILE A 93 -8.05 -6.07 -5.85
C ILE A 93 -8.96 -6.66 -4.77
N LYS A 94 -9.35 -7.92 -4.93
CA LYS A 94 -10.15 -8.67 -3.97
C LYS A 94 -9.31 -9.76 -3.33
N VAL A 95 -9.36 -9.87 -2.02
CA VAL A 95 -8.78 -11.00 -1.28
C VAL A 95 -9.91 -11.80 -0.66
N VAL A 96 -9.92 -13.12 -0.88
CA VAL A 96 -10.93 -14.02 -0.31
C VAL A 96 -10.24 -14.95 0.67
N ASN A 97 -10.66 -14.94 1.93
CA ASN A 97 -10.12 -15.86 2.92
C ASN A 97 -10.84 -17.22 2.91
N MET A 98 -10.41 -18.14 3.77
CA MET A 98 -10.98 -19.49 3.88
C MET A 98 -12.43 -19.55 4.39
N HIS A 99 -12.98 -18.42 4.85
CA HIS A 99 -14.36 -18.29 5.33
C HIS A 99 -15.26 -17.59 4.31
N ASP A 100 -14.84 -17.53 3.04
CA ASP A 100 -15.52 -16.81 1.94
C ASP A 100 -15.72 -15.31 2.18
N ILE A 101 -14.99 -14.71 3.12
CA ILE A 101 -15.03 -13.27 3.38
C ILE A 101 -14.18 -12.56 2.33
N LYS A 102 -14.80 -11.58 1.66
CA LYS A 102 -14.18 -10.76 0.62
C LYS A 102 -13.65 -9.45 1.20
N LEU A 103 -12.37 -9.19 1.00
CA LEU A 103 -11.67 -7.98 1.41
C LEU A 103 -11.26 -7.18 0.17
N ASP A 104 -11.78 -5.97 0.04
CA ASP A 104 -11.35 -5.03 -1.01
C ASP A 104 -10.07 -4.32 -0.55
N LEU A 105 -8.98 -4.42 -1.33
CA LEU A 105 -7.70 -3.76 -1.06
C LEU A 105 -7.28 -2.86 -2.23
N TYR A 106 -6.63 -1.75 -1.91
CA TYR A 106 -6.07 -0.82 -2.88
C TYR A 106 -4.55 -0.97 -2.92
N VAL A 107 -4.00 -1.18 -4.11
CA VAL A 107 -2.60 -1.56 -4.35
C VAL A 107 -2.02 -0.84 -5.55
N GLU A 108 -0.70 -0.76 -5.62
CA GLU A 108 0.06 -0.29 -6.79
C GLU A 108 0.84 -1.46 -7.40
N GLY A 109 1.15 -1.39 -8.70
CA GLY A 109 1.80 -2.49 -9.41
C GLY A 109 3.20 -2.83 -8.90
N ASP A 110 3.92 -1.85 -8.37
CA ASP A 110 5.28 -1.97 -7.84
C ASP A 110 5.34 -2.42 -6.37
N GLU A 111 4.20 -2.49 -5.68
CA GLU A 111 4.16 -3.01 -4.32
C GLU A 111 4.54 -4.50 -4.28
N THR A 112 5.33 -4.88 -3.28
CA THR A 112 5.70 -6.28 -3.07
C THR A 112 4.58 -7.07 -2.40
N ILE A 113 4.62 -8.39 -2.54
CA ILE A 113 3.68 -9.30 -1.86
C ILE A 113 3.78 -9.18 -0.33
N GLU A 114 4.96 -8.86 0.22
CA GLU A 114 5.11 -8.57 1.64
C GLU A 114 4.23 -7.39 2.08
N ILE A 115 4.20 -6.30 1.30
CA ILE A 115 3.36 -5.14 1.59
C ILE A 115 1.87 -5.47 1.48
N LEU A 116 1.49 -6.27 0.49
CA LEU A 116 0.12 -6.78 0.39
C LEU A 116 -0.29 -7.59 1.63
N LYS A 117 0.59 -8.45 2.16
CA LYS A 117 0.31 -9.23 3.38
C LYS A 117 0.13 -8.35 4.61
N LEU A 118 0.91 -7.27 4.74
CA LEU A 118 0.74 -6.28 5.81
C LEU A 118 -0.63 -5.57 5.70
N LYS A 119 -1.05 -5.19 4.49
CA LYS A 119 -2.39 -4.60 4.26
C LYS A 119 -3.51 -5.57 4.63
N ILE A 120 -3.35 -6.86 4.32
CA ILE A 120 -4.29 -7.92 4.73
C ILE A 120 -4.33 -8.06 6.25
N GLN A 121 -3.17 -8.07 6.93
CA GLN A 121 -3.11 -8.17 8.39
C GLN A 121 -3.86 -7.04 9.07
N GLN A 122 -3.75 -5.81 8.56
CA GLN A 122 -4.49 -4.67 9.09
C GLN A 122 -6.01 -4.81 8.98
N LYS A 123 -6.51 -5.59 8.01
CA LYS A 123 -7.95 -5.78 7.79
C LYS A 123 -8.50 -7.06 8.41
N ASP A 124 -7.81 -8.18 8.26
CA ASP A 124 -8.27 -9.52 8.67
C ASP A 124 -7.66 -9.99 9.99
N GLY A 125 -6.65 -9.29 10.51
CA GLY A 125 -5.98 -9.59 11.78
C GLY A 125 -4.97 -10.74 11.73
N ILE A 126 -4.94 -11.54 10.67
CA ILE A 126 -3.97 -12.64 10.50
C ILE A 126 -2.57 -12.06 10.31
N ARG A 127 -1.62 -12.46 11.16
CA ARG A 127 -0.22 -12.01 11.07
C ARG A 127 0.40 -12.39 9.72
N SER A 128 1.16 -11.47 9.10
CA SER A 128 1.71 -11.61 7.75
C SER A 128 2.46 -12.93 7.47
N GLU A 129 3.21 -13.43 8.45
CA GLU A 129 3.97 -14.69 8.42
C GLU A 129 3.07 -15.93 8.38
N TYR A 130 1.82 -15.81 8.85
CA TYR A 130 0.80 -16.86 8.80
C TYR A 130 -0.08 -16.77 7.56
N GLN A 131 0.20 -15.83 6.64
CA GLN A 131 -0.56 -15.68 5.41
C GLN A 131 0.12 -16.41 4.23
N ARG A 132 -0.63 -17.29 3.57
CA ARG A 132 -0.31 -17.81 2.24
C ARG A 132 -1.27 -17.20 1.24
N LEU A 133 -0.74 -16.42 0.30
CA LEU A 133 -1.51 -15.85 -0.80
C LEU A 133 -1.37 -16.73 -2.04
N ILE A 134 -2.48 -17.01 -2.71
CA ILE A 134 -2.55 -17.85 -3.90
C ILE A 134 -3.27 -17.09 -5.02
N PHE A 135 -2.64 -17.03 -6.19
CA PHE A 135 -3.20 -16.43 -7.40
C PHE A 135 -2.92 -17.31 -8.60
N LEU A 136 -3.95 -17.62 -9.39
CA LEU A 136 -3.86 -18.51 -10.56
C LEU A 136 -3.15 -19.85 -10.25
N GLY A 137 -3.44 -20.42 -9.07
CA GLY A 137 -2.83 -21.68 -8.61
C GLY A 137 -1.37 -21.57 -8.14
N LYS A 138 -0.77 -20.38 -8.16
CA LYS A 138 0.60 -20.14 -7.69
C LYS A 138 0.61 -19.47 -6.32
N GLN A 139 1.46 -19.97 -5.43
CA GLN A 139 1.78 -19.28 -4.19
C GLN A 139 2.57 -18.00 -4.51
N LEU A 140 2.20 -16.90 -3.87
CA LEU A 140 2.88 -15.63 -4.01
C LEU A 140 4.03 -15.51 -3.00
N GLU A 141 5.21 -15.17 -3.50
CA GLU A 141 6.44 -14.98 -2.74
C GLU A 141 6.69 -13.51 -2.40
N ASN A 142 7.18 -13.26 -1.18
CA ASN A 142 7.29 -11.92 -0.57
C ASN A 142 8.09 -10.90 -1.39
N HIS A 143 9.14 -11.35 -2.07
CA HIS A 143 10.09 -10.49 -2.80
C HIS A 143 9.59 -10.06 -4.18
N ASN A 144 8.54 -10.68 -4.70
CA ASN A 144 7.98 -10.34 -6.01
C ASN A 144 6.93 -9.23 -5.88
N THR A 145 6.72 -8.48 -6.95
CA THR A 145 5.73 -7.38 -7.02
C THR A 145 4.37 -7.86 -7.52
N ILE A 146 3.35 -7.03 -7.35
CA ILE A 146 2.01 -7.26 -7.91
C ILE A 146 2.05 -7.33 -9.44
N SER A 147 2.84 -6.46 -10.08
CA SER A 147 3.06 -6.45 -11.53
C SER A 147 3.79 -7.69 -12.03
N PHE A 148 4.74 -8.25 -11.26
CA PHE A 148 5.43 -9.49 -11.60
C PHE A 148 4.44 -10.65 -11.80
N TYR A 149 3.41 -10.74 -10.96
CA TYR A 149 2.35 -11.74 -11.08
C TYR A 149 1.25 -11.34 -12.07
N LYS A 150 1.36 -10.19 -12.74
CA LYS A 150 0.38 -9.65 -13.68
C LYS A 150 -1.02 -9.54 -13.05
N ILE A 151 -1.08 -9.21 -11.75
CA ILE A 151 -2.33 -9.01 -11.03
C ILE A 151 -2.95 -7.69 -11.52
N LYS A 152 -4.22 -7.75 -11.93
CA LYS A 152 -4.95 -6.63 -12.54
C LYS A 152 -6.03 -6.10 -11.60
N PRO A 153 -6.61 -4.92 -11.90
CA PRO A 153 -7.80 -4.44 -11.21
C PRO A 153 -8.89 -5.51 -11.14
N ASP A 154 -9.54 -5.58 -9.99
CA ASP A 154 -10.62 -6.52 -9.64
C ASP A 154 -10.27 -8.01 -9.68
N CYS A 155 -9.00 -8.38 -9.85
CA CYS A 155 -8.54 -9.76 -9.66
C CYS A 155 -8.78 -10.25 -8.22
N THR A 156 -9.00 -11.55 -8.09
CA THR A 156 -9.18 -12.23 -6.81
C THR A 156 -7.93 -13.02 -6.42
N ILE A 157 -7.44 -12.78 -5.20
CA ILE A 157 -6.36 -13.53 -4.56
C ILE A 157 -6.95 -14.33 -3.40
N HIS A 158 -6.58 -15.60 -3.27
CA HIS A 158 -7.02 -16.43 -2.17
C HIS A 158 -6.03 -16.36 -1.00
N LEU A 159 -6.54 -16.10 0.20
CA LEU A 159 -5.81 -16.07 1.45
C LEU A 159 -6.06 -17.36 2.23
N VAL A 160 -4.99 -18.09 2.50
CA VAL A 160 -4.99 -19.27 3.37
C VAL A 160 -4.24 -18.93 4.66
N SER A 161 -4.89 -19.10 5.81
CA SER A 161 -4.23 -19.01 7.12
C SER A 161 -3.41 -20.26 7.38
N ARG A 162 -2.18 -20.11 7.83
CA ARG A 162 -1.37 -21.18 8.40
C ARG A 162 -1.45 -21.07 9.92
N TYR A 163 -2.45 -21.70 10.53
CA TYR A 163 -2.42 -21.92 11.97
C TYR A 163 -1.44 -23.06 12.26
N ASN A 164 -0.31 -22.74 12.87
CA ASN A 164 0.42 -23.75 13.62
C ASN A 164 -0.37 -23.95 14.92
N GLY A 165 -1.06 -25.08 15.04
CA GLY A 165 -1.71 -25.45 16.29
C GLY A 165 -0.67 -25.52 17.40
N SER A 166 -0.93 -24.82 18.50
CA SER A 166 -0.25 -24.99 19.79
C SER A 166 -1.27 -25.46 20.81
#